data_AF-A0A1R4HF91-F1
#
_entry.id   AF-A0A1R4HF91-F1
#
_cell.length_a   1.000
_cell.length_b   1.000
_cell.length_c   1.000
_cell.angle_alpha   90.00
_cell.angle_beta   90.00
_cell.angle_gamma   90.00
#
_symmetry.space_group_name_H-M   'P 1'
#
loop_
_entity.id
_entity.type
_entity.pdbx_description
1 polymer ?
#
loop_
_entity_poly.entity_id
_entity_poly.type
_entity_poly.pdbx_seq_one_letter_code
_entity_poly.pdbx_strand_id
1 'polypeptide(L)'
;MTPEKFISTWTQNDLTERGGAQAFIEDLCSLLQLDKPRSSKDFCYEKGAIKDSGKQGWADVWKRDCFGWENKKPKRDLKAALAQLREYAGNLGNPPLLVVCDRERIEIHTAFRGYPDEPRTILLQDIGSPKNQQTLKILET
;
A
#
# COMPACT_ATOMS: atom_id res chain seq x y z
N MET A 1 -13.33 -10.98 -5.80
CA MET A 1 -13.98 -9.94 -4.97
C MET A 1 -14.67 -8.96 -5.91
N THR A 2 -15.88 -8.47 -5.63
CA THR A 2 -16.49 -7.38 -6.43
C THR A 2 -16.25 -6.03 -5.77
N PRO A 3 -16.27 -4.90 -6.50
CA PRO A 3 -16.11 -3.59 -5.89
C PRO A 3 -17.14 -3.31 -4.80
N GLU A 4 -18.41 -3.66 -5.00
CA GLU A 4 -19.50 -3.40 -4.05
C GLU A 4 -19.26 -4.17 -2.75
N LYS A 5 -18.82 -5.43 -2.86
CA LYS A 5 -18.47 -6.24 -1.69
C LYS A 5 -17.24 -5.70 -0.98
N PHE A 6 -16.21 -5.27 -1.72
CA PHE A 6 -15.03 -4.64 -1.14
C PHE A 6 -15.40 -3.38 -0.33
N ILE A 7 -16.17 -2.48 -0.94
CA ILE A 7 -16.66 -1.25 -0.29
C ILE A 7 -17.45 -1.60 0.97
N SER A 8 -18.41 -2.53 0.88
CA SER A 8 -19.23 -2.94 2.02
C SER A 8 -18.41 -3.56 3.16
N THR A 9 -17.35 -4.32 2.87
CA THR A 9 -16.51 -4.96 3.89
C THR A 9 -15.62 -3.95 4.62
N TRP A 10 -15.14 -2.92 3.91
CA TRP A 10 -14.15 -1.99 4.44
C TRP A 10 -14.72 -0.64 4.89
N THR A 11 -16.00 -0.37 4.62
CA THR A 11 -16.74 0.77 5.17
C THR A 11 -17.00 0.59 6.67
N GLN A 12 -16.70 1.60 7.48
CA GLN A 12 -16.95 1.61 8.94
C GLN A 12 -16.39 0.41 9.72
N ASN A 13 -15.32 -0.21 9.21
CA ASN A 13 -14.66 -1.33 9.87
C ASN A 13 -13.83 -0.84 11.09
N ASP A 14 -14.04 -1.45 12.26
CA ASP A 14 -13.41 -1.09 13.54
C ASP A 14 -12.09 -1.82 13.83
N LEU A 15 -11.62 -2.66 12.90
CA LEU A 15 -10.37 -3.39 13.05
C LEU A 15 -9.18 -2.45 13.27
N THR A 16 -8.28 -2.86 14.14
CA THR A 16 -7.00 -2.18 14.38
C THR A 16 -6.15 -2.14 13.10
N GLU A 17 -5.09 -1.32 13.11
CA GLU A 17 -4.15 -1.22 11.97
C GLU A 17 -3.62 -2.60 11.55
N ARG A 18 -3.07 -3.37 12.49
CA ARG A 18 -2.58 -4.73 12.23
C ARG A 18 -3.70 -5.71 11.93
N GLY A 19 -4.85 -5.59 12.59
CA GLY A 19 -5.98 -6.51 12.42
C GLY A 19 -6.64 -6.42 11.05
N GLY A 20 -6.64 -5.23 10.44
CA GLY A 20 -7.26 -5.01 9.13
C GLY A 20 -6.31 -5.06 7.94
N ALA A 21 -5.00 -4.84 8.12
CA ALA A 21 -4.06 -4.64 7.02
C ALA A 21 -3.95 -5.84 6.07
N GLN A 22 -3.65 -7.04 6.57
CA GLN A 22 -3.47 -8.21 5.69
C GLN A 22 -4.77 -8.59 4.97
N ALA A 23 -5.90 -8.62 5.68
CA ALA A 23 -7.19 -8.94 5.08
C ALA A 23 -7.58 -7.91 4.00
N PHE A 24 -7.32 -6.62 4.22
CA PHE A 24 -7.57 -5.58 3.22
C PHE A 24 -6.75 -5.82 1.95
N ILE A 25 -5.48 -6.19 2.10
CA ILE A 25 -4.59 -6.47 0.98
C ILE A 25 -5.01 -7.75 0.25
N GLU A 26 -5.39 -8.81 0.96
CA GLU A 26 -5.89 -10.05 0.35
C GLU A 26 -7.17 -9.81 -0.46
N ASP A 27 -8.08 -8.97 0.05
CA ASP A 27 -9.29 -8.58 -0.65
C ASP A 27 -8.99 -7.69 -1.86
N LEU A 28 -8.01 -6.80 -1.76
CA LEU A 28 -7.58 -5.91 -2.84
C LEU A 28 -6.92 -6.73 -3.97
N CYS A 29 -6.04 -7.67 -3.63
CA CYS A 29 -5.50 -8.65 -4.58
C CYS A 29 -6.64 -9.43 -5.24
N SER A 30 -7.63 -9.88 -4.47
CA SER A 30 -8.78 -10.62 -5.00
C SER A 30 -9.73 -9.78 -5.86
N LEU A 31 -9.73 -8.46 -5.69
CA LEU A 31 -10.48 -7.50 -6.51
C LEU A 31 -9.79 -7.27 -7.84
N LEU A 32 -8.47 -7.10 -7.79
CA LEU A 32 -7.60 -6.80 -8.93
C LEU A 32 -7.12 -8.06 -9.66
N GLN A 33 -7.44 -9.25 -9.15
CA GLN A 33 -6.99 -10.55 -9.66
C GLN A 33 -5.46 -10.73 -9.62
N LEU A 34 -4.85 -10.22 -8.55
CA LEU A 34 -3.42 -10.33 -8.29
C LEU A 34 -3.10 -11.56 -7.45
N ASP A 35 -1.86 -12.02 -7.58
CA ASP A 35 -1.26 -12.88 -6.56
C ASP A 35 -1.29 -12.20 -5.19
N LYS A 36 -1.18 -13.02 -4.14
CA LYS A 36 -1.16 -12.56 -2.75
C LYS A 36 0.28 -12.44 -2.24
N PRO A 37 0.57 -11.60 -1.22
CA PRO A 37 1.92 -11.38 -0.68
C PRO A 37 2.46 -12.59 0.12
N ARG A 38 2.66 -13.73 -0.55
CA ARG A 38 3.03 -15.02 0.04
C ARG A 38 4.41 -15.52 -0.41
N SER A 39 5.20 -14.66 -1.06
CA SER A 39 6.57 -14.95 -1.47
C SER A 39 7.55 -14.06 -0.71
N SER A 40 8.31 -14.64 0.23
CA SER A 40 9.34 -13.91 1.00
C SER A 40 10.44 -13.29 0.13
N LYS A 41 10.60 -13.78 -1.11
CA LYS A 41 11.60 -13.29 -2.06
C LYS A 41 11.14 -12.05 -2.80
N ASP A 42 9.87 -12.00 -3.19
CA ASP A 42 9.42 -11.05 -4.22
C ASP A 42 8.12 -10.32 -3.88
N PHE A 43 7.23 -10.88 -3.06
CA PHE A 43 5.98 -10.22 -2.66
C PHE A 43 5.53 -10.72 -1.29
N CYS A 44 5.77 -9.95 -0.23
CA CYS A 44 5.51 -10.39 1.15
C CYS A 44 5.03 -9.27 2.07
N TYR A 45 4.48 -9.70 3.20
CA TYR A 45 4.18 -8.81 4.33
C TYR A 45 5.42 -8.55 5.20
N GLU A 46 5.37 -7.47 5.96
CA GLU A 46 6.33 -7.12 7.02
C GLU A 46 7.81 -7.23 6.56
N LYS A 47 8.12 -6.70 5.37
CA LYS A 47 9.48 -6.74 4.82
C LYS A 47 10.38 -5.84 5.66
N GLY A 48 11.26 -6.49 6.44
CA GLY A 48 12.25 -5.81 7.26
C GLY A 48 13.30 -5.05 6.45
N ALA A 49 13.66 -3.89 6.98
CA ALA A 49 14.68 -2.97 6.50
C ALA A 49 15.46 -2.44 7.72
N ILE A 50 16.79 -2.32 7.62
CA ILE A 50 17.60 -1.67 8.68
C ILE A 50 17.70 -0.18 8.35
N LYS A 51 16.94 0.68 9.04
CA LYS A 51 17.00 2.15 8.83
C LYS A 51 18.43 2.66 8.97
N ASP A 52 18.75 3.79 8.33
CA ASP A 52 20.06 4.45 8.43
C ASP A 52 20.48 4.79 9.88
N SER A 53 19.51 4.91 10.78
CA SER A 53 19.72 5.08 12.23
C SER A 53 20.13 3.80 12.99
N GLY A 54 20.27 2.66 12.31
CA GLY A 54 20.50 1.34 12.90
C GLY A 54 19.25 0.70 13.50
N LYS A 55 18.10 1.39 13.51
CA LYS A 55 16.81 0.84 13.97
C LYS A 55 16.14 0.02 12.88
N GLN A 56 15.39 -1.00 13.26
CA GLN A 56 14.58 -1.74 12.29
C GLN A 56 13.37 -0.89 11.84
N GLY A 57 13.09 -0.93 10.54
CA GLY A 57 11.87 -0.45 9.91
C GLY A 57 11.26 -1.59 9.09
N TRP A 58 9.96 -1.51 8.82
CA TRP A 58 9.25 -2.53 8.05
C TRP A 58 8.24 -1.86 7.14
N ALA A 59 8.17 -2.31 5.89
CA ALA A 59 6.97 -2.08 5.08
C ALA A 59 5.93 -3.14 5.44
N ASP A 60 4.67 -2.74 5.58
CA ASP A 60 3.57 -3.67 5.84
C ASP A 60 3.38 -4.65 4.69
N VAL A 61 3.53 -4.15 3.45
CA VAL A 61 3.58 -4.97 2.23
C VAL A 61 4.69 -4.45 1.34
N TRP A 62 5.40 -5.37 0.70
CA TRP A 62 6.46 -5.04 -0.23
C TRP A 62 6.45 -6.00 -1.40
N LYS A 63 6.59 -5.45 -2.60
CA LYS A 63 6.82 -6.20 -3.83
C LYS A 63 8.10 -5.71 -4.49
N ARG A 64 9.03 -6.63 -4.73
CA ARG A 64 10.34 -6.37 -5.34
C ARG A 64 10.15 -5.58 -6.63
N ASP A 65 10.91 -4.50 -6.77
CA ASP A 65 10.96 -3.62 -7.95
C ASP A 65 9.63 -2.98 -8.35
N CYS A 66 8.55 -3.16 -7.58
CA CYS A 66 7.22 -2.58 -7.83
C CYS A 66 6.86 -1.52 -6.78
N PHE A 67 6.73 -1.91 -5.50
CA PHE A 67 6.23 -0.99 -4.47
C PHE A 67 6.66 -1.35 -3.04
N GLY A 68 6.70 -0.32 -2.19
CA GLY A 68 6.54 -0.46 -0.74
C GLY A 68 5.18 0.09 -0.31
N TRP A 69 4.57 -0.51 0.72
CA TRP A 69 3.23 -0.15 1.22
C TRP A 69 3.21 -0.03 2.74
N GLU A 70 2.62 1.06 3.23
CA GLU A 70 2.32 1.28 4.65
C GLU A 70 0.81 1.47 4.86
N ASN A 71 0.25 0.72 5.80
CA ASN A 71 -1.14 0.79 6.21
C ASN A 71 -1.28 1.64 7.48
N LYS A 72 -2.45 2.25 7.62
CA LYS A 72 -2.91 2.90 8.83
C LYS A 72 -4.36 2.49 9.10
N LYS A 73 -4.81 2.72 10.34
CA LYS A 73 -6.26 2.72 10.62
C LYS A 73 -6.95 3.93 9.94
N PRO A 74 -8.27 3.89 9.73
CA PRO A 74 -9.02 4.98 9.11
C PRO A 74 -8.71 6.36 9.70
N LYS A 75 -8.66 7.38 8.84
CA LYS A 75 -8.51 8.80 9.18
C LYS A 75 -7.18 9.14 9.87
N ARG A 76 -6.13 8.38 9.57
CA ARG A 76 -4.78 8.63 10.09
C ARG A 76 -3.93 9.37 9.08
N ASP A 77 -2.85 9.93 9.61
CA ASP A 77 -1.93 10.76 8.85
C ASP A 77 -1.10 9.92 7.86
N LEU A 78 -1.53 9.93 6.60
CA LEU A 78 -0.82 9.29 5.49
C LEU A 78 0.47 10.01 5.12
N LYS A 79 0.60 11.31 5.41
CA LYS A 79 1.85 12.05 5.18
C LYS A 79 2.94 11.56 6.13
N ALA A 80 2.59 11.30 7.39
CA ALA A 80 3.51 10.69 8.35
C ALA A 80 3.89 9.26 7.94
N ALA A 81 2.93 8.46 7.45
CA ALA A 81 3.21 7.12 6.92
C ALA A 81 4.15 7.15 5.70
N LEU A 82 3.96 8.12 4.79
CA LEU A 82 4.80 8.30 3.62
C LEU A 82 6.22 8.73 4.00
N ALA A 83 6.35 9.65 4.96
CA ALA A 83 7.66 10.04 5.49
C ALA A 83 8.41 8.84 6.06
N GLN A 84 7.71 8.02 6.87
CA GLN A 84 8.26 6.77 7.40
C GLN A 84 8.69 5.81 6.29
N LEU A 85 7.85 5.58 5.27
CA LEU A 85 8.16 4.68 4.15
C LEU A 85 9.38 5.16 3.33
N ARG A 86 9.52 6.48 3.16
CA ARG A 86 10.69 7.10 2.48
C ARG A 86 12.00 6.85 3.23
N GLU A 87 12.00 6.87 4.56
CA GLU A 87 13.23 6.69 5.37
C GLU A 87 13.92 5.35 5.12
N TYR A 88 13.17 4.30 4.77
CA TYR A 88 13.74 2.98 4.56
C TYR A 88 13.56 2.44 3.13
N ALA A 89 13.14 3.29 2.18
CA ALA A 89 12.96 2.91 0.78
C ALA A 89 14.25 2.31 0.16
N GLY A 90 15.43 2.82 0.52
CA GLY A 90 16.71 2.27 0.07
C GLY A 90 16.90 0.79 0.43
N ASN A 91 16.50 0.40 1.63
CA ASN A 91 16.59 -0.98 2.11
C ASN A 91 15.56 -1.91 1.47
N LEU A 92 14.49 -1.33 0.91
CA LEU A 92 13.49 -2.05 0.13
C LEU A 92 13.90 -2.21 -1.34
N GLY A 93 15.12 -1.80 -1.71
CA GLY A 93 15.60 -1.82 -3.09
C GLY A 93 15.17 -0.59 -3.90
N ASN A 94 14.79 0.51 -3.25
CA ASN A 94 14.28 1.73 -3.89
C ASN A 94 13.08 1.44 -4.81
N PRO A 95 11.96 0.92 -4.28
CA PRO A 95 10.80 0.64 -5.10
C PRO A 95 10.32 1.91 -5.83
N PRO A 96 9.87 1.80 -7.10
CA PRO A 96 9.45 2.96 -7.89
C PRO A 96 8.15 3.59 -7.36
N LEU A 97 7.33 2.82 -6.62
CA LEU A 97 6.10 3.29 -6.00
C LEU A 97 6.17 3.20 -4.47
N LEU A 98 5.69 4.25 -3.81
CA LEU A 98 5.44 4.27 -2.37
C LEU A 98 3.95 4.44 -2.17
N VAL A 99 3.32 3.47 -1.52
CA VAL A 99 1.88 3.44 -1.33
C VAL A 99 1.57 3.59 0.16
N VAL A 100 0.62 4.47 0.47
CA VAL A 100 0.12 4.64 1.83
C VAL A 100 -1.40 4.53 1.83
N CYS A 101 -1.94 3.82 2.82
CA CYS A 101 -3.36 3.49 2.85
C CYS A 101 -3.92 3.58 4.27
N ASP A 102 -5.06 4.24 4.48
CA ASP A 102 -5.78 4.22 5.76
C ASP A 102 -7.08 3.39 5.69
N ARG A 103 -7.25 2.61 4.62
CA ARG A 103 -8.45 1.83 4.24
C ARG A 103 -9.66 2.64 3.78
N GLU A 104 -9.68 3.96 4.02
CA GLU A 104 -10.65 4.87 3.39
C GLU A 104 -10.06 5.49 2.10
N ARG A 105 -8.74 5.59 2.03
CA ARG A 105 -7.98 6.21 0.95
C ARG A 105 -6.66 5.47 0.71
N ILE A 106 -6.34 5.26 -0.56
CA ILE A 106 -5.04 4.79 -1.04
C ILE A 106 -4.37 5.96 -1.75
N GLU A 107 -3.14 6.32 -1.37
CA GLU A 107 -2.31 7.29 -2.09
C GLU A 107 -1.10 6.57 -2.69
N ILE A 108 -0.94 6.69 -4.01
CA ILE A 108 0.17 6.09 -4.74
C ILE A 108 1.11 7.19 -5.21
N HIS A 109 2.32 7.19 -4.64
CA HIS A 109 3.38 8.15 -4.92
C HIS A 109 4.43 7.53 -5.81
N THR A 110 4.94 8.29 -6.78
CA THR A 110 6.07 7.87 -7.60
C THR A 110 7.37 8.37 -6.97
N ALA A 111 8.31 7.46 -6.71
CA ALA A 111 9.58 7.77 -6.05
C ALA A 111 10.67 8.22 -7.04
N PHE A 112 10.40 9.25 -7.84
CA PHE A 112 11.40 9.83 -8.75
C PHE A 112 12.15 10.99 -8.08
N ARG A 113 13.46 10.85 -7.91
CA ARG A 113 14.29 11.94 -7.37
C ARG A 113 14.25 13.15 -8.29
N GLY A 114 14.02 14.34 -7.71
CA GLY A 114 14.09 15.62 -8.42
C GLY A 114 12.81 16.07 -9.11
N TYR A 115 11.71 15.32 -8.99
CA TYR A 115 10.41 15.71 -9.54
C TYR A 115 9.39 15.98 -8.43
N PRO A 116 8.46 16.93 -8.63
CA PRO A 116 7.34 17.11 -7.72
C PRO A 116 6.49 15.84 -7.70
N ASP A 117 6.07 15.45 -6.51
CA ASP A 117 5.27 14.25 -6.27
C ASP A 117 3.78 14.61 -6.32
N GLU A 118 3.09 14.12 -7.34
CA GLU A 118 1.64 14.24 -7.50
C GLU A 118 0.99 12.87 -7.23
N PRO A 119 0.51 12.62 -6.01
CA PRO A 119 -0.06 11.32 -5.67
C PRO A 119 -1.33 11.03 -6.47
N ARG A 120 -1.46 9.78 -6.90
CA ARG A 120 -2.75 9.25 -7.35
C ARG A 120 -3.54 8.81 -6.12
N THR A 121 -4.58 9.56 -5.79
CA THR A 121 -5.47 9.26 -4.67
C THR A 121 -6.70 8.49 -5.13
N ILE A 122 -6.98 7.37 -4.49
CA ILE A 122 -8.17 6.54 -4.72
C ILE A 122 -8.92 6.42 -3.41
N LEU A 123 -10.18 6.82 -3.40
CA LEU A 123 -11.05 6.68 -2.24
C LEU A 123 -11.74 5.31 -2.28
N LEU A 124 -12.05 4.76 -1.10
CA LEU A 124 -12.69 3.45 -0.96
C LEU A 124 -13.97 3.36 -1.80
N GLN A 125 -14.84 4.36 -1.73
CA GLN A 125 -16.10 4.36 -2.49
C GLN A 125 -15.91 4.36 -4.01
N ASP A 126 -14.74 4.78 -4.50
CA ASP A 126 -14.44 4.90 -5.91
C ASP A 126 -13.55 3.75 -6.42
N ILE A 127 -13.25 2.75 -5.58
CA ILE A 127 -12.34 1.62 -5.89
C ILE A 127 -12.77 0.86 -7.14
N GLY A 128 -14.09 0.80 -7.39
CA GLY A 128 -14.68 0.09 -8.51
C GLY A 128 -14.64 0.83 -9.84
N SER A 129 -14.34 2.13 -9.85
CA SER A 129 -14.38 2.90 -11.10
C SER A 129 -13.33 2.39 -12.10
N PRO A 130 -13.62 2.36 -13.41
CA PRO A 130 -12.66 1.85 -14.41
C PRO A 130 -11.31 2.58 -14.36
N LYS A 131 -11.32 3.90 -14.12
CA LYS A 131 -10.12 4.73 -13.98
C LYS A 131 -9.27 4.29 -12.78
N ASN A 132 -9.91 4.04 -11.63
CA ASN A 132 -9.18 3.66 -10.41
C ASN A 132 -8.69 2.22 -10.47
N GLN A 133 -9.47 1.29 -11.04
CA GLN A 133 -8.98 -0.06 -11.29
C GLN A 133 -7.78 -0.05 -12.23
N GLN A 134 -7.82 0.72 -13.32
CA GLN A 134 -6.67 0.85 -14.22
C GLN A 134 -5.45 1.45 -13.50
N THR A 135 -5.67 2.41 -12.60
CA THR A 135 -4.59 2.98 -11.79
C THR A 135 -4.00 1.95 -10.84
N LEU A 136 -4.83 1.13 -10.18
CA LEU A 136 -4.37 0.10 -9.24
C LEU A 136 -3.61 -1.06 -9.91
N LYS A 137 -3.82 -1.31 -11.20
CA LYS A 137 -3.05 -2.31 -11.95
C LYS A 137 -1.56 -2.01 -12.02
N ILE A 138 -1.11 -0.78 -11.76
CA ILE A 138 0.33 -0.48 -11.65
C ILE A 138 1.00 -1.20 -10.47
N LEU A 139 0.24 -1.84 -9.58
CA LEU A 139 0.78 -2.70 -8.52
C LEU A 139 1.14 -4.12 -9.03
N GLU A 140 0.78 -4.46 -10.27
CA GLU A 140 1.17 -5.71 -10.94
C GLU A 140 2.63 -5.73 -11.37
N THR A 141 3.17 -4.58 -11.80
CA THR A 141 4.42 -4.46 -12.55
C THR A 141 5.31 -3.38 -11.97
#